data_AF-A0A7W0PEI9-F1
#
_entry.id   AF-A0A7W0PEI9-F1
#
_cell.length_a   1.000
_cell.length_b   1.000
_cell.length_c   1.000
_cell.angle_alpha   90.00
_cell.angle_beta   90.00
_cell.angle_gamma   90.00
#
_symmetry.space_group_name_H-M   'P 1'
#
loop_
_entity.id
_entity.type
_entity.pdbx_description
1 polymer ?
#
loop_
_entity_poly.entity_id
_entity_poly.type
_entity_poly.pdbx_seq_one_letter_code
_entity_poly.pdbx_strand_id
1 'polypeptide(L)'
;MTQVDRRTVLKAGAVAALAGPFAGFFARQASAAPATAAGPTLVGVPDLRDGEIRLALPRGFSYRSFQPAGEPLSGGAIVPGRHDGMAAFAGPVGTSRLVRNHELLGSGTPFATTPPPYDS
;
A
#
# COMPACT_ATOMS: atom_id res chain seq x y z
N MET A 1 9.38 -47.72 -31.18
CA MET A 1 8.82 -46.93 -30.06
C MET A 1 9.50 -45.57 -30.11
N THR A 2 8.83 -44.54 -30.64
CA THR A 2 9.43 -43.22 -30.85
C THR A 2 9.63 -42.52 -29.52
N GLN A 3 10.89 -42.30 -29.15
CA GLN A 3 11.28 -41.66 -27.90
C GLN A 3 11.00 -40.16 -27.97
N VAL A 4 10.13 -39.66 -27.09
CA VAL A 4 9.83 -38.23 -27.00
C VAL A 4 10.91 -37.53 -26.16
N ASP A 5 11.63 -36.58 -26.77
CA ASP A 5 12.65 -35.76 -26.11
C ASP A 5 12.01 -34.68 -25.21
N ARG A 6 12.61 -34.44 -24.03
CA ARG A 6 12.21 -33.36 -23.10
C ARG A 6 12.18 -31.99 -23.77
N ARG A 7 13.09 -31.72 -24.72
CA ARG A 7 13.11 -30.49 -25.53
C ARG A 7 11.90 -30.38 -26.44
N THR A 8 11.37 -31.50 -26.94
CA THR A 8 10.15 -31.53 -27.74
C THR A 8 8.93 -31.18 -26.87
N VAL A 9 8.86 -31.68 -25.64
CA VAL A 9 7.81 -31.33 -24.67
C VAL A 9 7.87 -29.85 -24.29
N LEU A 10 9.07 -29.30 -24.02
CA LEU A 10 9.25 -27.87 -23.70
C LEU A 10 8.85 -26.95 -24.85
N LYS A 11 9.23 -27.30 -26.09
CA LYS A 11 8.84 -26.54 -27.29
C LYS A 11 7.33 -26.60 -27.54
N ALA A 12 6.71 -27.76 -27.34
CA ALA A 12 5.26 -27.92 -27.46
C ALA A 12 4.49 -27.12 -26.38
N GLY A 13 4.99 -27.10 -25.14
CA GLY A 13 4.40 -26.34 -24.03
C GLY A 13 4.45 -24.82 -24.24
N ALA A 14 5.53 -24.30 -24.81
CA ALA A 14 5.65 -22.87 -25.13
C ALA A 14 4.62 -22.41 -26.20
N VAL A 15 4.35 -23.24 -27.21
CA VAL A 15 3.32 -22.97 -28.23
C VAL A 15 1.91 -23.07 -27.64
N ALA A 16 1.67 -24.05 -26.76
CA ALA A 16 0.38 -24.21 -26.07
C ALA A 16 0.08 -23.06 -25.09
N ALA A 17 1.10 -22.46 -24.46
CA ALA A 17 0.93 -21.31 -23.58
C ALA A 17 0.49 -20.03 -24.32
N LEU A 18 0.93 -19.86 -25.59
CA LEU A 18 0.55 -18.73 -26.44
C LEU A 18 -0.86 -18.88 -27.05
N ALA A 19 -1.37 -20.10 -27.20
CA ALA A 19 -2.67 -20.39 -27.83
C ALA A 19 -3.73 -20.98 -26.87
N GLY A 20 -3.39 -21.15 -25.58
CA GLY A 20 -4.21 -21.83 -24.58
C GLY A 20 -4.97 -20.89 -23.63
N PRO A 21 -5.50 -21.39 -22.50
CA PRO A 21 -6.34 -20.62 -21.56
C PRO A 21 -5.60 -19.44 -20.89
N PHE A 22 -4.29 -19.33 -21.10
CA PHE A 22 -3.45 -18.25 -20.61
C PHE A 22 -3.10 -17.20 -21.68
N ALA A 23 -3.59 -17.33 -22.92
CA ALA A 23 -3.38 -16.32 -23.97
C ALA A 23 -3.84 -14.92 -23.51
N GLY A 24 -4.87 -14.85 -22.66
CA GLY A 24 -5.34 -13.59 -22.05
C GLY A 24 -4.34 -12.87 -21.15
N PHE A 25 -3.34 -13.56 -20.59
CA PHE A 25 -2.25 -12.92 -19.83
C PHE A 25 -1.26 -12.20 -20.75
N PHE A 26 -0.99 -12.75 -21.93
CA PHE A 26 -0.09 -12.15 -22.93
C PHE A 26 -0.81 -11.12 -23.80
N ALA A 27 -2.10 -11.32 -24.08
CA ALA A 27 -2.92 -10.43 -24.88
C ALA A 27 -3.45 -9.22 -24.10
N ARG A 28 -3.24 -9.16 -22.78
CA ARG A 28 -3.54 -7.97 -21.98
C ARG A 28 -2.50 -6.89 -22.19
N GLN A 29 -2.59 -6.24 -23.35
CA GLN A 29 -2.06 -4.91 -23.52
C GLN A 29 -2.84 -4.00 -22.56
N ALA A 30 -2.17 -3.49 -21.53
CA ALA A 30 -2.74 -2.48 -20.65
C ALA A 30 -3.05 -1.24 -21.48
N SER A 31 -4.29 -1.14 -21.96
CA SER A 31 -4.80 0.07 -22.59
C SER A 31 -5.09 1.05 -21.46
N ALA A 32 -4.06 1.80 -21.05
CA ALA A 32 -4.29 3.00 -20.28
C ALA A 32 -5.12 3.92 -21.19
N ALA A 33 -6.34 4.27 -20.76
CA ALA A 33 -7.07 5.34 -21.40
C ALA A 33 -6.15 6.58 -21.42
N PRO A 34 -6.06 7.33 -22.54
CA PRO A 34 -5.34 8.58 -22.52
C PRO A 34 -5.89 9.42 -21.37
N ALA A 35 -5.00 9.97 -20.54
CA ALA A 35 -5.38 10.85 -19.44
C ALA A 35 -6.12 12.06 -20.04
N THR A 36 -7.45 11.99 -20.04
CA THR A 36 -8.34 12.90 -20.77
C THR A 36 -8.69 14.14 -19.97
N ALA A 37 -8.23 14.23 -18.72
CA ALA A 37 -8.35 15.42 -17.90
C ALA A 37 -7.00 15.73 -17.25
N ALA A 38 -6.52 16.96 -17.44
CA ALA A 38 -5.58 17.50 -16.48
C ALA A 38 -6.28 17.44 -15.11
N GLY A 39 -5.67 16.71 -14.16
CA GLY A 39 -6.19 16.63 -12.79
C GLY A 39 -6.34 18.03 -12.17
N PRO A 40 -7.08 18.16 -11.06
CA PRO A 40 -7.23 19.44 -10.39
C PRO A 40 -5.86 20.05 -10.05
N THR A 41 -5.75 21.38 -10.12
CA THR A 41 -4.55 22.08 -9.66
C THR A 41 -4.33 21.79 -8.19
N LEU A 42 -3.19 21.18 -7.86
CA LEU A 42 -2.76 20.92 -6.50
C LEU A 42 -2.04 22.15 -5.95
N VAL A 43 -2.33 22.51 -4.71
CA VAL A 43 -1.66 23.58 -3.97
C VAL A 43 -1.11 23.02 -2.67
N GLY A 44 0.00 23.55 -2.18
CA GLY A 44 0.52 23.20 -0.86
C GLY A 44 -0.53 23.56 0.20
N VAL A 45 -0.99 22.55 0.95
CA VAL A 45 -1.93 22.75 2.05
C VAL A 45 -1.15 22.65 3.36
N PRO A 46 -1.23 23.64 4.27
CA PRO A 46 -0.64 23.52 5.60
C PRO A 46 -1.30 22.40 6.40
N ASP A 47 -0.50 21.56 7.04
CA ASP A 47 -1.01 20.52 7.95
C ASP A 47 -1.72 21.16 9.15
N LEU A 48 -2.94 20.70 9.47
CA LEU A 48 -3.68 21.17 10.65
C LEU A 48 -2.99 20.84 11.97
N ARG A 49 -1.99 19.94 11.97
CA ARG A 49 -1.21 19.57 13.14
C ARG A 49 -0.23 20.68 13.56
N ASP A 50 0.57 21.19 12.63
CA ASP A 50 1.73 22.04 12.92
C ASP A 50 2.01 23.10 11.84
N GLY A 51 1.20 23.17 10.78
CA GLY A 51 1.33 24.12 9.68
C GLY A 51 2.38 23.74 8.63
N GLU A 52 3.12 22.64 8.81
CA GLU A 52 4.12 22.21 7.81
C GLU A 52 3.42 21.69 6.55
N ILE A 53 3.90 22.10 5.37
CA ILE A 53 3.34 21.68 4.09
C ILE A 53 3.96 20.35 3.70
N ARG A 54 3.17 19.27 3.81
CA ARG A 54 3.56 17.89 3.46
C ARG A 54 2.84 17.37 2.22
N LEU A 55 1.62 17.84 1.98
CA LEU A 55 0.79 17.40 0.86
C LEU A 55 0.36 18.58 -0.02
N ALA A 56 0.44 18.37 -1.33
CA ALA A 56 -0.23 19.21 -2.31
C ALA A 56 -1.60 18.61 -2.62
N LEU A 57 -2.68 19.34 -2.32
CA LEU A 57 -4.06 18.87 -2.47
C LEU A 57 -4.87 19.85 -3.32
N PRO A 58 -6.03 19.43 -3.88
CA PRO A 58 -6.94 20.36 -4.55
C PRO A 58 -7.41 21.46 -3.59
N ARG A 59 -7.74 22.64 -4.14
CA ARG A 59 -8.31 23.73 -3.35
C ARG A 59 -9.58 23.27 -2.60
N GLY A 60 -9.69 23.68 -1.34
CA GLY A 60 -10.81 23.35 -0.46
C GLY A 60 -10.60 22.10 0.39
N PHE A 61 -9.54 21.32 0.17
CA PHE A 61 -9.17 20.21 1.03
C PHE A 61 -8.28 20.67 2.20
N SER A 62 -8.42 19.96 3.33
CA SER A 62 -7.57 20.09 4.51
C SER A 62 -7.15 18.70 4.98
N TYR A 63 -5.99 18.59 5.62
CA TYR A 63 -5.55 17.35 6.24
C TYR A 63 -4.90 17.62 7.60
N ARG A 64 -4.87 16.59 8.44
CA ARG A 64 -4.15 16.58 9.71
C ARG A 64 -3.30 15.32 9.76
N SER A 65 -1.98 15.46 9.89
CA SER A 65 -1.14 14.30 10.19
C SER A 65 -1.24 13.91 11.67
N PHE A 66 -0.96 12.64 11.93
CA PHE A 66 -0.96 12.06 13.27
C PHE A 66 0.07 10.91 13.33
N GLN A 67 0.62 10.67 14.52
CA GLN A 67 1.59 9.61 14.82
C GLN A 67 2.70 9.45 13.74
N PRO A 68 3.59 10.46 13.57
CA PRO A 68 4.80 10.38 12.77
C PRO A 68 5.76 9.36 13.39
N ALA A 69 6.59 8.77 12.52
CA ALA A 69 7.63 7.87 12.98
C ALA A 69 8.59 8.57 13.96
N GLY A 70 8.98 7.86 15.01
CA GLY A 70 9.87 8.38 16.06
C GLY A 70 9.15 9.05 17.24
N GLU A 71 7.86 9.34 17.13
CA GLU A 71 7.09 9.86 18.27
C GLU A 71 6.68 8.75 19.25
N PRO A 72 6.52 9.08 20.54
CA PRO A 72 6.01 8.13 21.52
C PRO A 72 4.51 7.88 21.34
N LEU A 73 4.13 6.62 21.45
CA LEU A 73 2.76 6.18 21.73
C LEU A 73 2.47 6.33 23.23
N SER A 74 1.20 6.35 23.62
CA SER A 74 0.75 6.48 25.02
C SER A 74 1.32 5.41 25.94
N GLY A 75 1.64 4.23 25.40
CA GLY A 75 2.30 3.13 26.13
C GLY A 75 3.84 3.26 26.23
N GLY A 76 4.44 4.36 25.77
CA GLY A 76 5.88 4.59 25.79
C GLY A 76 6.66 3.93 24.65
N ALA A 77 6.03 3.05 23.87
CA ALA A 77 6.62 2.53 22.64
C ALA A 77 6.76 3.64 21.58
N ILE A 78 7.77 3.54 20.72
CA ILE A 78 8.01 4.50 19.64
C ILE A 78 7.28 4.08 18.38
N VAL A 79 6.63 5.02 17.70
CA VAL A 79 6.01 4.78 16.38
C VAL A 79 7.09 4.36 15.38
N PRO A 80 7.03 3.14 14.81
CA PRO A 80 8.04 2.71 13.88
C PRO A 80 8.00 3.49 12.55
N GLY A 81 9.08 3.42 11.79
CA GLY A 81 9.09 3.93 10.42
C GLY A 81 8.23 3.13 9.45
N ARG A 82 8.24 3.55 8.18
CA ARG A 82 7.68 2.81 7.04
C ARG A 82 6.22 2.38 7.24
N HIS A 83 5.35 3.34 7.53
CA HIS A 83 3.90 3.10 7.47
C HIS A 83 3.51 2.52 6.11
N ASP A 84 2.60 1.56 6.14
CA ASP A 84 2.05 0.93 4.94
C ASP A 84 0.51 0.82 5.08
N GLY A 85 -0.11 -0.21 4.51
CA GLY A 85 -1.55 -0.42 4.50
C GLY A 85 -2.22 -0.21 5.85
N MET A 86 -3.39 0.41 5.79
CA MET A 86 -4.19 0.75 6.97
C MET A 86 -5.66 0.47 6.75
N ALA A 87 -6.37 0.19 7.83
CA ALA A 87 -7.82 -0.01 7.85
C ALA A 87 -8.44 0.70 9.05
N ALA A 88 -9.55 1.39 8.81
CA ALA A 88 -10.34 2.03 9.85
C ALA A 88 -11.53 1.14 10.22
N PHE A 89 -11.76 0.98 11.52
CA PHE A 89 -12.86 0.24 12.09
C PHE A 89 -13.67 1.18 12.98
N ALA A 90 -14.97 0.92 13.13
CA ALA A 90 -15.80 1.68 14.06
C ALA A 90 -15.25 1.54 15.50
N GLY A 91 -15.03 2.68 16.15
CA GLY A 91 -14.72 2.76 17.57
C GLY A 91 -15.98 3.07 18.40
N PRO A 92 -15.85 3.15 19.73
CA PRO A 92 -16.93 3.62 20.59
C PRO A 92 -17.35 5.05 20.24
N VAL A 93 -18.65 5.32 20.18
CA VAL A 93 -19.28 6.66 20.09
C VAL A 93 -18.47 7.71 19.31
N GLY A 94 -18.65 7.74 17.98
CA GLY A 94 -18.08 8.78 17.12
C GLY A 94 -16.56 8.70 16.91
N THR A 95 -15.91 7.64 17.40
CA THR A 95 -14.48 7.39 17.17
C THR A 95 -14.25 6.30 16.13
N SER A 96 -13.03 6.24 15.60
CA SER A 96 -12.57 5.18 14.71
C SER A 96 -11.29 4.57 15.27
N ARG A 97 -11.17 3.24 15.19
CA ARG A 97 -9.92 2.53 15.45
C ARG A 97 -9.18 2.36 14.14
N LEU A 98 -7.99 2.94 14.04
CA LEU A 98 -7.15 2.81 12.86
C LEU A 98 -6.07 1.75 13.13
N VAL A 99 -6.08 0.66 12.38
CA VAL A 99 -5.02 -0.34 12.37
C VAL A 99 -4.09 -0.03 11.21
N ARG A 100 -2.79 0.07 11.47
CA ARG A 100 -1.77 0.43 10.49
C ARG A 100 -0.64 -0.58 10.50
N ASN A 101 -0.25 -1.04 9.33
CA ASN A 101 0.93 -1.87 9.16
C ASN A 101 2.20 -0.99 9.10
N HIS A 102 3.31 -1.60 9.49
CA HIS A 102 4.64 -1.02 9.35
C HIS A 102 5.55 -1.99 8.61
N GLU A 103 5.96 -1.53 7.43
CA GLU A 103 6.92 -2.02 6.46
C GLU A 103 8.07 -2.96 6.84
N LEU A 104 8.53 -2.93 8.09
CA LEU A 104 9.95 -2.92 8.48
C LEU A 104 10.83 -4.00 7.81
N LEU A 105 12.02 -3.62 7.34
CA LEU A 105 12.98 -4.54 6.71
C LEU A 105 13.80 -5.23 7.81
N GLY A 106 14.05 -6.54 7.66
CA GLY A 106 14.88 -7.35 8.55
C GLY A 106 14.10 -8.28 9.47
N SER A 107 14.80 -9.20 10.16
CA SER A 107 14.22 -10.13 11.14
C SER A 107 13.94 -9.43 12.48
N GLY A 108 13.22 -8.31 12.43
CA GLY A 108 12.87 -7.53 13.61
C GLY A 108 11.79 -8.20 14.44
N THR A 109 11.85 -8.02 15.76
CA THR A 109 10.75 -8.37 16.67
C THR A 109 9.56 -7.43 16.39
N PRO A 110 8.31 -7.94 16.38
CA PRO A 110 7.14 -7.07 16.37
C PRO A 110 7.25 -6.04 17.50
N PHE A 111 7.00 -4.76 17.19
CA PHE A 111 7.06 -3.68 18.19
C PHE A 111 5.85 -3.67 19.14
N ALA A 112 4.92 -4.62 18.97
CA ALA A 112 3.82 -4.84 19.88
C ALA A 112 4.35 -5.36 21.23
N THR A 113 4.18 -4.57 22.28
CA THR A 113 4.48 -4.92 23.67
C THR A 113 3.27 -5.58 24.36
N THR A 114 3.46 -6.07 25.58
CA THR A 114 2.36 -6.43 26.49
C THR A 114 2.38 -5.47 27.69
N PRO A 115 1.33 -4.66 27.92
CA PRO A 115 0.10 -4.54 27.13
C PRO A 115 0.37 -3.96 25.73
N PRO A 116 -0.54 -4.20 24.76
CA PRO A 116 -0.36 -3.73 23.40
C PRO A 116 -0.30 -2.20 23.34
N PRO A 117 0.62 -1.62 22.55
CA PRO A 117 0.90 -0.19 22.54
C PRO A 117 -0.11 0.55 21.66
N TYR A 118 -1.39 0.50 22.03
CA TYR A 118 -2.44 1.25 21.32
C TYR A 118 -2.62 2.63 21.95
N ASP A 119 -2.80 3.64 21.10
CA ASP A 119 -3.36 4.93 21.54
C ASP A 119 -4.89 4.83 21.62
N SER A 120 -5.45 5.47 22.64
CA SER A 120 -6.89 5.63 22.87
C SER A 120 -7.44 6.88 22.23
#